data_AF-A0A850QTS5-F1
#
_entry.id   AF-A0A850QTS5-F1
#
_cell.length_a   1.000
_cell.length_b   1.000
_cell.length_c   1.000
_cell.angle_alpha   90.00
_cell.angle_beta   90.00
_cell.angle_gamma   90.00
#
_symmetry.space_group_name_H-M   'P 1'
#
loop_
_entity.id
_entity.type
_entity.pdbx_description
1 polymer ?
#
loop_
_entity_poly.entity_id
_entity_poly.type
_entity_poly.pdbx_seq_one_letter_code
_entity_poly.pdbx_strand_id
1 'polypeptide(L)'
;MLTIKDLSIKSSEQVLLDNFNLSVDKGELVGLIGASGSGKSILFQAIQGTLPSSFDHTGSIEFMDEAPKQTALIAQHSGVLNPNLTIGKQLHLFAGHQGDIDRYLKQLKLDLSIKEQYPYQLSGGMLKRILTCLALIQDTP
;
A
#
# COMPACT_ATOMS: atom_id res chain seq x y z
N MET A 1 -4.49 -12.99 11.52
CA MET A 1 -3.26 -12.63 12.29
C MET A 1 -2.07 -12.73 11.34
N LEU A 2 -1.18 -11.74 11.34
CA LEU A 2 0.10 -11.75 10.62
C LEU A 2 1.20 -12.13 11.61
N THR A 3 2.06 -13.07 11.26
CA THR A 3 3.21 -13.47 12.07
C THR A 3 4.47 -13.47 11.22
N ILE A 4 5.51 -12.82 11.71
CA ILE A 4 6.84 -12.74 11.10
C ILE A 4 7.81 -13.36 12.10
N LYS A 5 8.53 -14.41 11.69
CA LYS A 5 9.51 -15.10 12.52
C LYS A 5 10.87 -15.10 11.87
N ASP A 6 11.88 -14.67 12.62
CA ASP A 6 13.30 -14.70 12.28
C ASP A 6 13.61 -14.16 10.87
N LEU A 7 12.89 -13.10 10.47
CA LEU A 7 13.01 -12.52 9.14
C LEU A 7 14.32 -11.73 9.04
N SER A 8 15.23 -12.21 8.20
CA SER A 8 16.43 -11.47 7.80
C SER A 8 16.40 -11.24 6.30
N ILE A 9 16.72 -10.01 5.87
CA ILE A 9 16.77 -9.63 4.45
C ILE A 9 18.09 -8.92 4.19
N LYS A 10 18.81 -9.36 3.15
CA LYS A 10 20.14 -8.88 2.80
C LYS A 10 20.22 -8.57 1.31
N SER A 11 20.95 -7.51 0.97
CA SER A 11 21.47 -7.31 -0.38
C SER A 11 22.91 -7.81 -0.46
N SER A 12 23.51 -7.72 -1.64
CA SER A 12 24.94 -8.01 -1.84
C SER A 12 25.88 -7.14 -1.00
N GLU A 13 25.43 -5.97 -0.54
CA GLU A 13 26.28 -4.97 0.11
C GLU A 13 25.92 -4.73 1.59
N GLN A 14 24.69 -5.04 2.01
CA GLN A 14 24.21 -4.69 3.34
C GLN A 14 23.11 -5.59 3.87
N VAL A 15 23.05 -5.70 5.19
CA VAL A 15 21.92 -6.29 5.91
C VAL A 15 20.85 -5.22 6.09
N LEU A 16 19.65 -5.47 5.58
CA LEU A 16 18.53 -4.52 5.58
C LEU A 16 17.56 -4.78 6.74
N LEU A 17 17.38 -6.05 7.09
CA LEU A 17 16.66 -6.52 8.26
C LEU A 17 17.45 -7.70 8.84
N ASP A 18 17.55 -7.75 10.16
CA ASP A 18 18.22 -8.85 10.85
C ASP A 18 17.35 -9.37 11.99
N ASN A 19 17.00 -10.65 11.91
CA ASN A 19 16.23 -11.39 12.91
C ASN A 19 14.94 -10.66 13.38
N PHE A 20 14.19 -10.12 12.43
CA PHE A 20 12.98 -9.36 12.71
C PHE A 20 11.82 -10.28 13.05
N ASN A 21 11.16 -9.99 14.17
CA ASN A 21 10.04 -10.76 14.70
C ASN A 21 8.87 -9.83 15.01
N LEU A 22 7.67 -10.16 14.54
CA LEU A 22 6.45 -9.37 14.75
C LEU A 22 5.21 -10.27 14.71
N SER A 23 4.26 -10.04 15.60
CA SER A 23 2.91 -10.59 15.48
C SER A 23 1.92 -9.44 15.48
N VAL A 24 0.93 -9.51 14.59
CA VAL A 24 -0.15 -8.52 14.47
C VAL A 24 -1.49 -9.26 14.46
N ASP A 25 -2.31 -8.97 15.46
CA ASP A 25 -3.62 -9.56 15.62
C ASP A 25 -4.66 -8.96 14.66
N LYS A 26 -5.78 -9.68 14.49
CA LYS A 26 -6.87 -9.20 13.64
C LYS A 26 -7.47 -7.93 14.23
N GLY A 27 -7.48 -6.86 13.44
CA GLY A 27 -8.00 -5.55 13.86
C GLY A 27 -7.02 -4.73 14.68
N GLU A 28 -5.80 -5.22 14.90
CA GLU A 28 -4.75 -4.47 15.57
C GLU A 28 -4.20 -3.36 14.65
N LEU A 29 -4.01 -2.16 15.21
CA LEU A 29 -3.38 -1.05 14.53
C LEU A 29 -1.93 -0.92 15.01
N VAL A 30 -0.99 -1.23 14.12
CA VAL A 30 0.45 -1.20 14.42
C VAL A 30 1.14 -0.05 13.68
N GLY A 31 1.90 0.75 14.43
CA GLY A 31 2.75 1.79 13.87
C GLY A 31 4.22 1.36 13.80
N LEU A 32 4.79 1.32 12.59
CA LEU A 32 6.22 1.04 12.39
C LEU A 32 7.00 2.33 12.20
N ILE A 33 7.89 2.64 13.14
CA ILE A 33 8.75 3.84 13.12
C ILE A 33 10.22 3.46 12.99
N GLY A 34 11.02 4.34 12.38
CA GLY A 34 12.47 4.17 12.24
C GLY A 34 13.09 5.15 11.26
N ALA A 35 14.41 5.31 11.30
CA ALA A 35 15.15 6.23 10.43
C ALA A 35 14.97 5.93 8.93
N SER A 36 15.19 6.91 8.06
CA SER A 36 15.22 6.65 6.61
C SER A 36 16.27 5.56 6.29
N GLY A 37 15.93 4.61 5.42
CA GLY A 37 16.81 3.49 5.09
C GLY A 37 16.80 2.31 6.08
N SER A 38 16.04 2.37 7.19
CA SER A 38 16.00 1.29 8.20
C SER A 38 15.27 0.00 7.79
N GLY A 39 15.08 -0.26 6.49
CA GLY A 39 14.42 -1.48 6.00
C GLY A 39 12.88 -1.51 6.05
N LYS A 40 12.18 -0.44 6.47
CA LYS A 40 10.70 -0.42 6.55
C LYS A 40 10.01 -0.75 5.22
N SER A 41 10.43 -0.10 4.13
CA SER A 41 9.83 -0.35 2.81
C SER A 41 10.10 -1.77 2.32
N ILE A 42 11.29 -2.30 2.63
CA ILE A 42 11.70 -3.67 2.31
C ILE A 42 10.85 -4.69 3.09
N LEU A 43 10.58 -4.42 4.37
CA LEU A 43 9.67 -5.20 5.19
C LEU A 43 8.27 -5.26 4.56
N PHE A 44 7.71 -4.12 4.13
CA PHE A 44 6.39 -4.09 3.48
C PHE A 44 6.37 -4.87 2.16
N GLN A 45 7.42 -4.80 1.35
CA GLN A 45 7.54 -5.59 0.12
C GLN A 45 7.60 -7.10 0.42
N ALA A 46 8.34 -7.50 1.46
CA ALA A 46 8.38 -8.89 1.90
C ALA A 46 7.00 -9.38 2.37
N ILE A 47 6.29 -8.59 3.18
CA ILE A 47 4.91 -8.89 3.62
C ILE A 47 3.96 -9.04 2.43
N GLN A 48 4.13 -8.24 1.37
CA GLN A 48 3.32 -8.29 0.15
C GLN A 48 3.74 -9.40 -0.83
N GLY A 49 4.83 -10.12 -0.56
CA GLY A 49 5.39 -11.08 -1.52
C GLY A 49 5.96 -10.43 -2.80
N THR A 50 6.29 -9.14 -2.76
CA THR A 50 6.85 -8.37 -3.89
C THR A 50 8.34 -8.05 -3.72
N LEU A 51 9.01 -8.73 -2.78
CA LEU A 51 10.45 -8.57 -2.55
C LEU A 51 11.24 -8.91 -3.82
N PRO A 52 12.09 -8.01 -4.34
CA PRO A 52 12.89 -8.29 -5.52
C PRO A 52 13.82 -9.49 -5.33
N SER A 53 14.02 -10.28 -6.38
CA SER A 53 14.87 -11.48 -6.36
C SER A 53 16.36 -11.19 -6.12
N SER A 54 16.78 -9.93 -6.18
CA SER A 54 18.14 -9.49 -5.83
C SER A 54 18.40 -9.50 -4.32
N PHE A 55 17.39 -9.74 -3.49
CA PHE A 55 17.54 -9.83 -2.04
C PHE A 55 17.48 -11.28 -1.58
N ASP A 56 18.47 -11.65 -0.77
CA ASP A 56 18.47 -12.90 -0.03
C ASP A 56 17.60 -12.72 1.23
N HIS A 57 16.78 -13.73 1.54
CA HIS A 57 15.93 -13.70 2.71
C HIS A 57 15.81 -15.05 3.40
N THR A 58 15.66 -15.02 4.71
CA THR A 58 15.40 -16.17 5.59
C THR A 58 14.25 -15.87 6.54
N GLY A 59 13.74 -16.89 7.22
CA GLY A 59 12.61 -16.76 8.14
C GLY A 59 11.27 -17.02 7.46
N SER A 60 10.18 -16.61 8.10
CA SER A 60 8.83 -16.87 7.61
C SER A 60 7.89 -15.69 7.84
N ILE A 61 6.96 -15.52 6.91
CA ILE A 61 5.84 -14.58 7.01
C ILE A 61 4.58 -15.42 6.81
N GLU A 62 3.77 -15.52 7.86
CA GLU A 62 2.58 -16.36 7.93
C GLU A 62 1.35 -15.50 8.20
N PHE A 63 0.25 -15.80 7.49
CA PHE A 63 -1.07 -15.30 7.83
C PHE A 63 -1.87 -16.49 8.40
N MET A 64 -2.55 -16.34 9.54
CA MET A 64 -3.31 -17.43 10.18
C MET A 64 -4.47 -17.98 9.34
N ASP A 65 -4.97 -17.18 8.40
CA ASP A 65 -5.98 -17.59 7.41
C ASP A 65 -5.30 -17.76 6.03
N GLU A 66 -6.05 -18.01 4.95
CA GLU A 66 -5.50 -17.79 3.60
C GLU A 66 -4.82 -16.41 3.55
N ALA A 67 -3.66 -16.31 2.88
CA ALA A 67 -3.00 -15.03 2.67
C ALA A 67 -4.06 -14.00 2.25
N PRO A 68 -4.11 -12.82 2.88
CA PRO A 68 -5.21 -11.88 2.68
C PRO A 68 -5.42 -11.71 1.18
N LYS A 69 -6.62 -12.08 0.70
CA LYS A 69 -6.95 -12.06 -0.73
C LYS A 69 -6.66 -10.70 -1.35
N GLN A 70 -6.66 -9.65 -0.53
CA GLN A 70 -6.32 -8.28 -0.90
C GLN A 70 -5.45 -7.65 0.20
N THR A 71 -4.22 -7.26 -0.14
CA THR A 71 -3.41 -6.31 0.63
C THR A 71 -3.37 -4.99 -0.13
N ALA A 72 -3.78 -3.89 0.51
CA ALA A 72 -3.75 -2.58 -0.12
C ALA A 72 -2.54 -1.77 0.36
N LEU A 73 -1.83 -1.14 -0.58
CA LEU A 73 -0.73 -0.21 -0.29
C LEU A 73 -1.12 1.20 -0.71
N ILE A 74 -1.01 2.15 0.23
CA ILE A 74 -1.11 3.56 -0.11
C ILE A 74 0.27 4.01 -0.61
N ALA A 75 0.33 4.41 -1.88
CA ALA A 75 1.56 4.92 -2.46
C ALA A 75 2.07 6.17 -1.73
N GLN A 76 3.40 6.28 -1.58
CA GLN A 76 4.01 7.41 -0.86
C GLN A 76 4.08 8.69 -1.70
N HIS A 77 4.09 8.58 -3.03
CA HIS A 77 4.22 9.72 -3.95
C HIS A 77 3.10 9.77 -4.98
N SER A 78 2.69 10.99 -5.35
CA SER A 78 1.62 11.22 -6.34
C SER A 78 2.04 10.88 -7.77
N GLY A 79 3.33 10.64 -8.05
CA GLY A 79 3.83 10.21 -9.36
C GLY A 79 3.31 8.85 -9.83
N VAL A 80 2.58 8.11 -8.97
CA VAL A 80 1.84 6.90 -9.38
C VAL A 80 0.62 7.25 -10.25
N LEU A 81 0.09 8.48 -10.14
CA LEU A 81 -1.03 8.94 -10.94
C LEU A 81 -0.55 9.32 -12.35
N ASN A 82 -1.31 8.90 -13.36
CA ASN A 82 -1.12 9.30 -14.74
C ASN A 82 -1.55 10.76 -14.93
N PRO A 83 -0.63 11.69 -15.27
CA PRO A 83 -0.93 13.12 -15.40
C PRO A 83 -1.85 13.42 -16.60
N ASN A 84 -1.97 12.50 -17.56
CA ASN A 84 -2.75 12.66 -18.78
C ASN A 84 -4.16 12.07 -18.68
N LEU A 85 -4.54 11.52 -17.52
CA LEU A 85 -5.88 11.00 -17.27
C LEU A 85 -6.56 11.78 -16.15
N THR A 86 -7.88 11.94 -16.25
CA THR A 86 -8.68 12.49 -15.15
C THR A 86 -8.70 11.51 -13.99
N ILE A 87 -8.90 12.02 -12.77
CA ILE A 87 -8.95 11.21 -11.55
C ILE A 87 -10.06 10.16 -11.65
N GLY A 88 -11.24 10.51 -12.18
CA GLY A 88 -12.35 9.57 -12.32
C GLY A 88 -12.01 8.39 -13.22
N LYS A 89 -11.37 8.64 -14.37
CA LYS A 89 -10.92 7.58 -15.28
C LYS A 89 -9.92 6.64 -14.61
N GLN A 90 -8.97 7.19 -13.86
CA GLN A 90 -7.96 6.40 -13.17
C GLN A 90 -8.58 5.57 -12.05
N LEU A 91 -9.44 6.16 -11.21
CA LEU A 91 -10.14 5.42 -10.16
C LEU A 91 -10.96 4.27 -10.74
N HIS A 92 -11.61 4.45 -11.89
CA HIS A 92 -12.35 3.38 -12.57
C HIS A 92 -11.43 2.26 -13.07
N LEU A 93 -10.26 2.58 -13.62
CA LEU A 93 -9.27 1.58 -14.04
C LEU A 93 -8.79 0.73 -12.86
N PHE A 94 -8.63 1.32 -11.67
CA PHE A 94 -8.18 0.61 -10.47
C PHE A 94 -9.31 -0.14 -9.74
N ALA A 95 -10.54 0.37 -9.81
CA ALA A 95 -11.73 -0.21 -9.19
C ALA A 95 -12.26 -1.48 -9.88
N GLY A 96 -11.90 -1.67 -11.16
CA GLY A 96 -12.58 -2.65 -12.02
C GLY A 96 -14.06 -2.31 -12.22
N HIS A 97 -14.85 -3.31 -12.63
CA HIS A 97 -16.26 -3.11 -12.98
C HIS A 97 -17.22 -2.91 -11.79
N GLN A 98 -16.77 -3.08 -10.53
CA GLN A 98 -17.67 -3.14 -9.37
C GLN A 98 -17.40 -2.11 -8.27
N GLY A 99 -16.31 -1.33 -8.32
CA GLY A 99 -16.00 -0.40 -7.23
C GLY A 99 -16.87 0.88 -7.21
N ASP A 100 -17.47 1.17 -6.06
CA ASP A 100 -18.24 2.40 -5.81
C ASP A 100 -17.32 3.60 -5.50
N ILE A 101 -16.80 4.20 -6.58
CA ILE A 101 -15.89 5.36 -6.52
C ILE A 101 -16.49 6.51 -5.70
N ASP A 102 -17.79 6.79 -5.91
CA ASP A 102 -18.44 7.96 -5.31
C ASP A 102 -18.56 7.81 -3.79
N ARG A 103 -18.83 6.59 -3.30
CA ARG A 103 -18.81 6.29 -1.86
C ARG A 103 -17.44 6.58 -1.25
N TYR A 104 -16.36 6.09 -1.84
CA TYR A 104 -15.01 6.29 -1.28
C TYR A 104 -14.56 7.75 -1.34
N LEU A 105 -14.85 8.46 -2.44
CA LEU A 105 -14.57 9.91 -2.52
C LEU A 105 -15.29 10.69 -1.43
N LYS A 106 -16.57 10.39 -1.17
CA LYS A 106 -17.34 11.01 -0.08
C LYS A 106 -16.77 10.68 1.30
N GLN A 107 -16.41 9.42 1.57
CA GLN A 107 -15.77 9.02 2.83
C GLN A 107 -14.47 9.79 3.08
N LEU A 108 -13.72 10.08 2.02
CA LEU A 108 -12.47 10.85 2.07
C LEU A 108 -12.70 12.38 2.05
N LYS A 109 -13.96 12.83 2.15
CA LYS A 109 -14.36 14.25 2.13
C LYS A 109 -13.84 14.97 0.88
N LEU A 110 -13.96 14.34 -0.27
CA LEU A 110 -13.67 14.91 -1.58
C LEU A 110 -14.98 15.16 -2.33
N ASP A 111 -15.06 16.30 -3.00
CA ASP A 111 -16.19 16.62 -3.87
C ASP A 111 -16.12 15.76 -5.15
N LEU A 112 -17.29 15.35 -5.67
CA LEU A 112 -17.36 14.47 -6.84
C LEU A 112 -16.89 15.14 -8.15
N SER A 113 -16.85 16.48 -8.20
CA SER A 113 -16.28 17.22 -9.34
C SER A 113 -14.80 16.90 -9.58
N ILE A 114 -14.10 16.36 -8.58
CA ILE A 114 -12.70 15.93 -8.70
C ILE A 114 -12.51 14.86 -9.77
N LYS A 115 -13.56 14.10 -10.10
CA LYS A 115 -13.52 13.06 -11.14
C LYS A 115 -13.14 13.61 -12.52
N GLU A 116 -13.51 14.86 -12.79
CA GLU A 116 -13.22 15.55 -14.05
C GLU A 116 -11.85 16.24 -14.05
N GLN A 117 -11.19 16.32 -12.90
CA GLN A 117 -9.91 17.00 -12.74
C GLN A 117 -8.74 16.06 -13.05
N TYR A 118 -7.62 16.65 -13.43
CA TYR A 118 -6.33 15.98 -13.60
C TYR A 118 -5.48 16.08 -12.33
N PRO A 119 -4.49 15.19 -12.11
CA PRO A 119 -3.64 15.22 -10.91
C PRO A 119 -2.98 16.58 -10.64
N TYR A 120 -2.53 17.29 -11.68
CA TYR A 120 -1.86 18.58 -11.55
C TYR A 120 -2.80 19.72 -11.11
N GLN A 121 -4.12 19.52 -11.15
CA GLN A 121 -5.12 20.49 -10.70
C GLN A 121 -5.45 20.35 -9.21
N LEU A 122 -4.92 19.33 -8.54
CA LEU A 122 -5.24 19.02 -7.15
C LEU A 122 -4.16 19.51 -6.20
N SER A 123 -4.57 19.91 -5.00
CA SER A 123 -3.61 20.16 -3.91
C SER A 123 -2.91 18.86 -3.48
N GLY A 124 -1.72 18.96 -2.89
CA GLY A 124 -1.00 17.80 -2.36
C GLY A 124 -1.82 16.99 -1.33
N GLY A 125 -2.65 17.66 -0.53
CA GLY A 125 -3.56 17.00 0.41
C GLY A 125 -4.67 16.20 -0.28
N MET A 126 -5.24 16.74 -1.37
CA MET A 126 -6.23 16.04 -2.19
C MET A 126 -5.59 14.84 -2.90
N LEU A 127 -4.37 14.98 -3.43
CA LEU A 127 -3.64 13.87 -4.04
C LEU A 127 -3.41 12.72 -3.05
N LYS A 128 -2.99 13.00 -1.82
CA LYS A 128 -2.84 11.96 -0.78
C LYS A 128 -4.15 11.23 -0.49
N ARG A 129 -5.28 11.95 -0.47
CA ARG A 129 -6.60 11.33 -0.31
C ARG A 129 -6.96 10.48 -1.53
N ILE A 130 -6.65 10.90 -2.75
CA ILE A 130 -6.82 10.07 -3.95
C ILE A 130 -5.97 8.80 -3.89
N LEU A 131 -4.71 8.87 -3.45
CA LEU A 131 -3.87 7.68 -3.25
C LEU A 131 -4.47 6.73 -2.20
N THR A 132 -5.10 7.28 -1.15
CA THR A 132 -5.85 6.49 -0.17
C THR A 132 -7.07 5.84 -0.83
N CYS A 133 -7.80 6.57 -1.68
CA CYS A 133 -8.94 6.04 -2.41
C CYS A 133 -8.56 4.86 -3.31
N LEU A 134 -7.42 4.93 -4.00
CA LEU A 134 -6.91 3.84 -4.85
C LEU A 134 -6.66 2.55 -4.05
N ALA A 135 -6.14 2.67 -2.82
CA ALA A 135 -5.92 1.53 -1.94
C ALA A 135 -7.26 0.94 -1.44
N LEU A 136 -8.21 1.80 -1.06
CA LEU A 136 -9.50 1.37 -0.52
C LEU A 136 -10.45 0.80 -1.58
N ILE A 137 -10.39 1.27 -2.82
CA ILE A 137 -11.32 0.81 -3.86
C ILE A 137 -11.00 -0.59 -4.37
N GLN A 138 -9.77 -1.06 -4.17
CA GLN A 138 -9.38 -2.44 -4.41
C GLN A 138 -9.91 -3.41 -3.34
N ASP A 139 -10.34 -2.89 -2.18
CA ASP A 139 -10.93 -3.63 -1.06
C ASP A 139 -12.43 -3.92 -1.26
N THR A 140 -12.83 -4.22 -2.51
CA THR A 140 -14.22 -4.57 -2.83
C THR A 140 -14.37 -6.09 -2.77
N PRO A 141 -15.27 -6.63 -1.92
CA PRO A 141 -15.53 -8.07 -1.84
C PRO A 141 -16.12 -8.65 -3.14
#